data_AF-A0A261A8H7-F1
#
_entry.id   AF-A0A261A8H7-F1
#
_cell.length_a   1.000
_cell.length_b   1.000
_cell.length_c   1.000
_cell.angle_alpha   90.00
_cell.angle_beta   90.00
_cell.angle_gamma   90.00
#
_symmetry.space_group_name_H-M   'P 1'
#
loop_
_entity.id
_entity.type
_entity.pdbx_description
1 polymer ?
#
loop_
_entity_poly.entity_id
_entity_poly.type
_entity_poly.pdbx_seq_one_letter_code
_entity_poly.pdbx_strand_id
1 'polypeptide(L)'
;MELTAFRHQVGGHFGILSCNGHVAKPSNLREMAFYKVMNTELKYFSPAFCKEVDVRASVNPATGQIVVETLEKLECHKKKSSSKHERSSTGFRQTADGRVTVDTEKQWNRWAAECQCKVVERMLKEPEPTPFLLLENVVAHYTRPCVLDLKIGTRQHGDDASESKRHRQLMKCRHSTSATLGVRVVGMQLYEAETKSYTYVEKQEGRRIDAAGFRGYVKRFIK
;
A
#
# COMPACT_ATOMS: atom_id res chain seq x y z
N MET A 1 -9.02 -14.49 10.11
CA MET A 1 -7.54 -14.61 10.02
C MET A 1 -6.94 -13.25 10.28
N GLU A 2 -5.80 -13.15 10.96
CA GLU A 2 -5.22 -11.85 11.34
C GLU A 2 -4.60 -11.11 10.14
N LEU A 3 -4.72 -9.79 10.16
CA LEU A 3 -4.07 -8.86 9.24
C LEU A 3 -2.99 -8.07 9.99
N THR A 4 -1.86 -7.88 9.33
CA THR A 4 -0.72 -7.12 9.85
C THR A 4 -0.36 -5.94 8.95
N ALA A 5 0.47 -5.03 9.44
CA ALA A 5 1.01 -3.91 8.67
C ALA A 5 1.80 -4.41 7.44
N PHE A 6 1.59 -3.82 6.26
CA PHE A 6 2.35 -4.18 5.04
C PHE A 6 3.58 -3.30 4.87
N ARG A 7 4.77 -3.88 4.98
CA ARG A 7 6.04 -3.14 5.03
C ARG A 7 6.41 -2.39 3.75
N HIS A 8 5.98 -2.89 2.59
CA HIS A 8 6.51 -2.46 1.30
C HIS A 8 5.56 -1.52 0.54
N GLN A 9 4.66 -0.85 1.28
CA GLN A 9 3.86 0.22 0.73
C GLN A 9 4.73 1.48 0.54
N VAL A 10 4.80 1.98 -0.69
CA VAL A 10 5.55 3.21 -1.02
C VAL A 10 4.67 4.33 -1.56
N GLY A 11 3.44 4.00 -1.99
CA GLY A 11 2.51 4.95 -2.58
C GLY A 11 1.04 4.62 -2.27
N GLY A 12 0.15 5.40 -2.88
CA GLY A 12 -1.29 5.39 -2.59
C GLY A 12 -1.67 6.37 -1.46
N HIS A 13 -2.94 6.34 -1.04
CA HIS A 13 -3.39 7.10 0.14
C HIS A 13 -4.05 6.19 1.18
N PHE A 14 -4.55 5.03 0.73
CA PHE A 14 -5.12 4.01 1.60
C PHE A 14 -4.01 3.18 2.24
N GLY A 15 -4.14 2.88 3.53
CA GLY A 15 -3.28 1.90 4.19
C GLY A 15 -3.48 0.52 3.59
N ILE A 16 -2.38 -0.15 3.25
CA ILE A 16 -2.35 -1.52 2.76
C ILE A 16 -1.91 -2.42 3.91
N LEU A 17 -2.60 -3.55 4.09
CA LEU A 17 -2.31 -4.56 5.11
C LEU A 17 -1.83 -5.85 4.44
N SER A 18 -1.35 -6.81 5.24
CA SER A 18 -1.02 -8.16 4.79
C SER A 18 -1.92 -9.18 5.47
N CYS A 19 -2.36 -10.19 4.72
CA CYS A 19 -3.21 -11.27 5.23
C CYS A 19 -2.80 -12.60 4.62
N ASN A 20 -2.19 -13.50 5.39
CA ASN A 20 -1.83 -14.86 4.95
C ASN A 20 -1.17 -14.92 3.56
N GLY A 21 -0.07 -14.19 3.36
CA GLY A 21 0.65 -14.10 2.09
C GLY A 21 0.04 -13.14 1.06
N HIS A 22 -1.17 -12.62 1.28
CA HIS A 22 -1.80 -11.62 0.42
C HIS A 22 -1.48 -10.20 0.82
N VAL A 23 -1.64 -9.30 -0.14
CA VAL A 23 -1.85 -7.88 0.07
C VAL A 23 -3.35 -7.64 0.28
N ALA A 24 -3.72 -7.06 1.42
CA ALA A 24 -5.09 -6.70 1.75
C ALA A 24 -5.25 -5.18 1.59
N LYS A 25 -6.12 -4.76 0.66
CA LYS A 25 -6.37 -3.36 0.34
C LYS A 25 -7.84 -3.00 0.59
N PRO A 26 -8.17 -1.87 1.23
CA PRO A 26 -9.55 -1.45 1.40
C PRO A 26 -10.29 -1.43 0.06
N SER A 27 -11.49 -2.01 0.03
CA SER A 27 -12.24 -2.20 -1.20
C SER A 27 -12.66 -0.88 -1.82
N ASN A 28 -12.65 -0.85 -3.15
CA ASN A 28 -13.16 0.24 -3.95
C ASN A 28 -14.00 -0.34 -5.09
N LEU A 29 -15.24 0.13 -5.22
CA LEU A 29 -16.19 -0.41 -6.21
C LEU A 29 -15.64 -0.39 -7.65
N ARG A 30 -14.91 0.67 -8.05
CA ARG A 30 -14.35 0.76 -9.41
C ARG A 30 -13.19 -0.21 -9.61
N GLU A 31 -12.35 -0.38 -8.59
CA GLU A 31 -11.24 -1.34 -8.64
C GLU A 31 -11.74 -2.78 -8.64
N MET A 32 -12.73 -3.10 -7.80
CA MET A 32 -13.36 -4.41 -7.82
C MET A 32 -14.01 -4.70 -9.17
N ALA A 33 -14.75 -3.75 -9.74
CA ALA A 33 -15.36 -3.90 -11.06
C ALA A 33 -14.28 -4.16 -12.13
N PHE A 34 -13.16 -3.44 -12.08
CA PHE A 34 -12.03 -3.67 -12.98
C PHE A 34 -11.52 -5.11 -12.89
N TYR A 35 -11.26 -5.65 -11.69
CA TYR A 35 -10.83 -7.05 -11.54
C TYR A 35 -11.87 -8.07 -12.05
N LYS A 36 -13.17 -7.79 -11.91
CA LYS A 36 -14.24 -8.68 -12.38
C LYS A 36 -14.33 -8.76 -13.91
N VAL A 37 -14.04 -7.67 -14.62
CA VAL A 37 -14.17 -7.59 -16.08
C VAL A 37 -12.84 -7.58 -16.83
N MET A 38 -11.72 -7.68 -16.10
CA MET A 38 -10.36 -7.65 -16.67
C MET A 38 -10.19 -8.76 -17.71
N ASN A 39 -9.76 -8.36 -18.91
CA ASN A 39 -9.44 -9.30 -19.98
C ASN A 39 -8.20 -10.15 -19.64
N THR A 40 -7.97 -11.21 -20.42
CA THR A 40 -6.85 -12.13 -20.21
C THR A 40 -5.49 -11.49 -20.42
N GLU A 41 -5.37 -10.49 -21.29
CA GLU A 41 -4.11 -9.79 -21.58
C GLU A 41 -3.62 -8.98 -20.38
N LEU A 42 -4.51 -8.22 -19.73
CA LEU A 42 -4.17 -7.37 -18.60
C LEU A 42 -3.91 -8.17 -17.31
N LYS A 43 -4.42 -9.41 -17.21
CA LYS A 43 -4.16 -10.30 -16.07
C LYS A 43 -2.67 -10.60 -15.89
N TYR A 44 -1.89 -10.67 -16.97
CA TYR A 44 -0.45 -10.89 -16.88
C TYR A 44 0.31 -9.72 -16.27
N PHE A 45 -0.25 -8.50 -16.33
CA PHE A 45 0.38 -7.27 -15.85
C PHE A 45 -0.28 -6.71 -14.58
N SER A 46 -1.22 -7.45 -14.01
CA SER A 46 -1.98 -7.03 -12.82
C SER A 46 -1.82 -8.07 -11.72
N PRO A 47 -1.74 -7.67 -10.43
CA PRO A 47 -1.73 -8.63 -9.33
C PRO A 47 -2.95 -9.55 -9.39
N ALA A 48 -2.76 -10.85 -9.16
CA ALA A 48 -3.89 -11.77 -9.16
C ALA A 48 -4.89 -11.39 -8.06
N PHE A 49 -6.17 -11.26 -8.43
CA PHE A 49 -7.26 -11.05 -7.48
C PHE A 49 -7.68 -12.38 -6.87
N CYS A 50 -7.65 -12.48 -5.54
CA CYS A 50 -8.07 -13.68 -4.83
C CYS A 50 -9.57 -13.62 -4.52
N LYS A 51 -9.99 -12.69 -3.67
CA LYS A 51 -11.39 -12.43 -3.31
C LYS A 51 -11.53 -11.12 -2.54
N GLU A 52 -12.78 -10.71 -2.32
CA GLU A 52 -13.14 -9.68 -1.34
C GLU A 52 -13.48 -10.35 0.00
N VAL A 53 -13.14 -9.70 1.12
CA VAL A 53 -13.39 -10.20 2.47
C VAL A 53 -13.77 -9.04 3.40
N ASP A 54 -14.61 -9.35 4.40
CA ASP A 54 -14.93 -8.40 5.46
C ASP A 54 -13.92 -8.48 6.60
N VAL A 55 -13.45 -7.30 7.04
CA VAL A 55 -12.41 -7.13 8.06
C VAL A 55 -12.93 -6.29 9.21
N ARG A 56 -12.59 -6.68 10.44
CA ARG A 56 -12.88 -5.92 11.66
C ARG A 56 -11.60 -5.70 12.47
N ALA A 57 -11.56 -4.58 13.19
CA ALA A 57 -10.53 -4.30 14.18
C ALA A 57 -11.14 -4.32 15.58
N SER A 58 -10.41 -4.83 16.57
CA SER A 58 -10.78 -4.77 17.99
C SER A 58 -9.55 -4.46 18.85
N VAL A 59 -9.76 -3.79 19.98
CA VAL A 59 -8.68 -3.44 20.92
C VAL A 59 -8.81 -4.33 22.15
N ASN A 60 -7.70 -4.91 22.59
CA ASN A 60 -7.58 -5.53 23.90
C ASN A 60 -7.44 -4.42 24.97
N PRO A 61 -8.42 -4.23 25.87
CA PRO A 61 -8.38 -3.14 26.85
C PRO A 61 -7.23 -3.24 27.86
N ALA A 62 -6.73 -4.45 28.13
CA ALA A 62 -5.67 -4.67 29.11
C ALA A 62 -4.27 -4.38 28.56
N THR A 63 -4.04 -4.65 27.28
CA THR A 63 -2.71 -4.53 26.66
C THR A 63 -2.60 -3.39 25.65
N GLY A 64 -3.74 -2.82 25.22
CA GLY A 64 -3.81 -1.89 24.09
C GLY A 64 -3.54 -2.56 22.74
N GLN A 65 -3.31 -3.88 22.69
CA GLN A 65 -3.05 -4.58 21.44
C GLN A 65 -4.28 -4.56 20.54
N ILE A 66 -4.11 -4.25 19.27
CA ILE A 66 -5.18 -4.22 18.29
C ILE A 66 -5.08 -5.48 17.43
N VAL A 67 -6.17 -6.23 17.39
CA VAL A 67 -6.34 -7.37 16.48
C VAL A 67 -7.16 -6.91 15.29
N VAL A 68 -6.62 -7.09 14.10
CA VAL A 68 -7.32 -6.84 12.84
C VAL A 68 -7.53 -8.19 12.18
N GLU A 69 -8.76 -8.57 11.85
CA GLU A 69 -9.02 -9.91 11.33
C GLU A 69 -10.13 -9.97 10.29
N THR A 70 -10.01 -10.94 9.38
CA THR A 70 -11.11 -11.35 8.49
C THR A 70 -12.19 -12.09 9.26
N LEU A 71 -13.45 -11.79 8.98
CA LEU A 71 -14.60 -12.52 9.53
C LEU A 71 -14.69 -13.95 9.01
N GLU A 72 -14.31 -14.13 7.76
CA GLU A 72 -14.31 -15.42 7.07
C GLU A 72 -12.93 -16.10 7.14
N LYS A 73 -12.93 -17.44 7.21
CA LYS A 73 -11.70 -18.23 7.11
C LYS A 73 -11.25 -18.28 5.66
N LEU A 74 -9.95 -18.05 5.41
CA LEU A 74 -9.36 -18.18 4.08
C LEU A 74 -8.93 -19.63 3.85
N GLU A 75 -9.48 -20.25 2.81
CA GLU A 75 -9.12 -21.60 2.37
C GLU A 75 -7.95 -21.59 1.37
N CYS A 76 -7.66 -20.42 0.77
CA CYS A 76 -6.57 -20.24 -0.18
C CYS A 76 -5.21 -20.26 0.54
N HIS A 77 -4.18 -20.80 -0.12
CA HIS A 77 -2.80 -20.85 0.37
C HIS A 77 -2.62 -21.53 1.75
N LYS A 78 -3.18 -22.74 1.93
CA LYS A 78 -2.97 -23.60 3.13
C LYS A 78 -1.51 -23.95 3.41
N LYS A 79 -0.61 -23.74 2.45
CA LYS A 79 0.83 -23.88 2.66
C LYS A 79 1.33 -22.60 3.30
N LYS A 80 1.81 -22.68 4.55
CA LYS A 80 2.60 -21.63 5.18
C LYS A 80 3.66 -21.18 4.18
N SER A 81 3.47 -20.02 3.56
CA SER A 81 4.52 -19.38 2.78
C SER A 81 5.70 -19.24 3.74
N SER A 82 6.78 -19.97 3.47
CA SER A 82 8.00 -19.93 4.26
C SER A 82 8.77 -18.62 4.05
N SER A 83 8.12 -17.55 3.58
CA SER A 83 8.76 -16.26 3.43
C SER A 83 9.11 -15.76 4.84
N LYS A 84 10.41 -15.57 5.10
CA LYS A 84 10.93 -14.98 6.35
C LYS A 84 10.31 -13.60 6.66
N HIS A 85 9.60 -12.98 5.71
CA HIS A 85 8.95 -11.69 5.83
C HIS A 85 7.74 -11.69 6.76
N GLU A 86 6.98 -12.79 6.86
CA GLU A 86 5.79 -12.87 7.73
C GLU A 86 6.10 -13.13 9.20
N ARG A 87 7.32 -13.56 9.56
CA ARG A 87 7.67 -13.90 10.94
C ARG A 87 7.96 -12.70 11.85
N SER A 88 7.96 -11.49 11.30
CA SER A 88 8.09 -10.25 12.05
C SER A 88 6.69 -9.69 12.22
N SER A 89 5.97 -10.10 13.28
CA SER A 89 4.60 -9.66 13.57
C SER A 89 4.52 -8.15 13.76
N THR A 90 4.35 -7.40 12.68
CA THR A 90 4.07 -5.95 12.75
C THR A 90 2.57 -5.75 12.89
N GLY A 91 2.09 -6.00 14.11
CA GLY A 91 0.71 -5.76 14.51
C GLY A 91 0.43 -4.28 14.75
N PHE A 92 -0.68 -3.98 15.40
CA PHE A 92 -1.07 -2.62 15.77
C PHE A 92 -1.29 -2.53 17.28
N ARG A 93 -1.04 -1.34 17.84
CA ARG A 93 -1.30 -1.04 19.25
C ARG A 93 -1.93 0.33 19.40
N GLN A 94 -2.89 0.43 20.31
CA GLN A 94 -3.43 1.69 20.78
C GLN A 94 -2.59 2.25 21.92
N THR A 95 -2.13 3.49 21.79
CA THR A 95 -1.42 4.22 22.84
C THR A 95 -2.39 4.75 23.89
N ALA A 96 -1.88 5.16 25.05
CA ALA A 96 -2.70 5.68 26.15
C ALA A 96 -3.52 6.92 25.78
N ASP A 97 -3.08 7.71 24.80
CA ASP A 97 -3.80 8.86 24.24
C ASP A 97 -4.79 8.47 23.12
N GLY A 98 -5.01 7.17 22.91
CA GLY A 98 -6.00 6.63 21.98
C GLY A 98 -5.56 6.53 20.51
N ARG A 99 -4.31 6.90 20.17
CA ARG A 99 -3.79 6.81 18.80
C ARG A 99 -3.40 5.39 18.44
N VAL A 100 -3.49 5.06 17.15
CA VAL A 100 -3.02 3.76 16.65
C VAL A 100 -1.59 3.88 16.14
N THR A 101 -0.77 2.89 16.50
CA THR A 101 0.62 2.78 16.06
C THR A 101 0.89 1.38 15.52
N VAL A 102 1.80 1.27 14.55
CA VAL A 102 2.34 -0.02 14.10
C VAL A 102 3.32 -0.50 15.16
N ASP A 103 3.12 -1.71 15.68
CA ASP A 103 3.98 -2.32 16.69
C ASP A 103 5.21 -2.93 15.99
N THR A 104 6.31 -2.16 15.89
CA THR A 104 7.53 -2.61 15.23
C THR A 104 8.80 -2.02 15.82
N GLU A 105 9.82 -2.86 15.98
CA GLU A 105 11.18 -2.47 16.43
C GLU A 105 12.11 -2.07 15.28
N LYS A 106 11.68 -2.25 14.02
CA LYS A 106 12.54 -2.11 12.83
C LYS A 106 12.34 -0.80 12.10
N GLN A 107 13.37 -0.39 11.35
CA GLN A 107 13.26 0.72 10.41
C GLN A 107 12.12 0.46 9.41
N TRP A 108 11.13 1.34 9.46
CA TRP A 108 9.86 1.26 8.73
C TRP A 108 9.60 2.56 7.97
N ASN A 109 8.93 2.47 6.82
CA ASN A 109 8.47 3.65 6.09
C ASN A 109 7.38 4.37 6.92
N ARG A 110 7.73 5.47 7.59
CA ARG A 110 6.81 6.21 8.47
C ARG A 110 5.52 6.61 7.75
N TRP A 111 5.62 7.03 6.49
CA TRP A 111 4.46 7.39 5.69
C TRP A 111 3.50 6.21 5.48
N ALA A 112 4.04 5.00 5.25
CA ALA A 112 3.23 3.79 5.13
C ALA A 112 2.56 3.42 6.46
N ALA A 113 3.30 3.48 7.57
CA ALA A 113 2.73 3.26 8.91
C ALA A 113 1.56 4.20 9.18
N GLU A 114 1.70 5.50 8.91
CA GLU A 114 0.61 6.47 9.08
C GLU A 114 -0.63 6.13 8.24
N CYS A 115 -0.44 5.73 6.98
CA CYS A 115 -1.55 5.29 6.13
C CYS A 115 -2.25 4.06 6.70
N GLN A 116 -1.49 3.12 7.28
CA GLN A 116 -2.00 1.88 7.85
C GLN A 116 -2.68 2.11 9.20
N CYS A 117 -2.13 2.94 10.07
CA CYS A 117 -2.79 3.36 11.30
C CYS A 117 -4.14 4.02 11.00
N LYS A 118 -4.21 4.92 10.00
CA LYS A 118 -5.47 5.58 9.62
C LYS A 118 -6.57 4.62 9.19
N VAL A 119 -6.23 3.53 8.49
CA VAL A 119 -7.24 2.54 8.11
C VAL A 119 -7.73 1.75 9.33
N VAL A 120 -6.82 1.40 10.25
CA VAL A 120 -7.17 0.70 11.50
C VAL A 120 -7.99 1.60 12.43
N GLU A 121 -7.62 2.87 12.60
CA GLU A 121 -8.39 3.86 13.36
C GLU A 121 -9.81 4.01 12.84
N ARG A 122 -9.98 3.99 11.52
CA ARG A 122 -11.31 4.05 10.91
C ARG A 122 -12.11 2.79 11.24
N MET A 123 -11.52 1.60 11.10
CA MET A 123 -12.17 0.32 11.43
C MET A 123 -12.56 0.23 12.92
N LEU A 124 -11.80 0.85 13.83
CA LEU A 124 -12.15 0.89 15.26
C LEU A 124 -13.32 1.84 15.58
N LYS A 125 -13.60 2.82 14.70
CA LYS A 125 -14.70 3.78 14.87
C LYS A 125 -15.99 3.34 14.20
N GLU A 126 -15.90 2.48 13.18
CA GLU A 126 -17.03 2.00 12.40
C GLU A 126 -17.53 0.65 12.97
N PRO A 127 -18.83 0.50 13.28
CA PRO A 127 -19.36 -0.76 13.83
C PRO A 127 -19.41 -1.88 12.78
N GLU A 128 -19.61 -1.49 11.52
CA GLU A 128 -19.71 -2.40 10.40
C GLU A 128 -18.32 -2.88 9.95
N PRO A 129 -18.21 -4.15 9.53
CA PRO A 129 -16.98 -4.65 8.91
C PRO A 129 -16.60 -3.81 7.68
N THR A 130 -15.31 -3.58 7.49
CA THR A 130 -14.79 -2.91 6.30
C THR A 130 -14.42 -3.95 5.25
N PRO A 131 -14.91 -3.83 4.00
CA PRO A 131 -14.53 -4.75 2.93
C PRO A 131 -13.10 -4.47 2.43
N PHE A 132 -12.35 -5.53 2.18
CA PHE A 132 -10.98 -5.52 1.65
C PHE A 132 -10.86 -6.45 0.45
N LEU A 133 -10.11 -6.03 -0.56
CA LEU A 133 -9.63 -6.89 -1.64
C LEU A 133 -8.35 -7.60 -1.20
N LEU A 134 -8.34 -8.92 -1.35
CA LEU A 134 -7.14 -9.74 -1.22
C LEU A 134 -6.50 -9.92 -2.60
N LEU A 135 -5.27 -9.43 -2.74
CA LEU A 135 -4.49 -9.43 -3.96
C LEU A 135 -3.20 -10.23 -3.77
N GLU A 136 -2.64 -10.70 -4.87
CA GLU A 136 -1.29 -11.25 -4.92
C GLU A 136 -0.26 -10.29 -4.31
N ASN A 137 0.60 -10.83 -3.45
CA ASN A 137 1.74 -10.10 -2.95
C ASN A 137 2.92 -10.24 -3.91
N VAL A 138 3.01 -9.32 -4.87
CA VAL A 138 4.06 -9.32 -5.91
C VAL A 138 5.48 -9.19 -5.38
N VAL A 139 5.67 -8.79 -4.12
CA VAL A 139 7.00 -8.72 -3.48
C VAL A 139 7.32 -9.92 -2.59
N ALA A 140 6.43 -10.92 -2.46
CA ALA A 140 6.58 -12.02 -1.52
C ALA A 140 7.84 -12.89 -1.74
N HIS A 141 8.30 -12.99 -2.98
CA HIS A 141 9.46 -13.82 -3.36
C HIS A 141 10.80 -13.12 -3.12
N TYR A 142 10.81 -11.82 -2.83
CA TYR A 142 12.04 -11.05 -2.65
C TYR A 142 12.43 -10.98 -1.18
N THR A 143 13.69 -11.28 -0.88
CA THR A 143 14.21 -11.13 0.50
C THR A 143 14.38 -9.66 0.92
N ARG A 144 14.62 -8.79 -0.07
CA ARG A 144 14.91 -7.37 0.13
C ARG A 144 14.31 -6.56 -1.01
N PRO A 145 12.97 -6.47 -1.09
CA PRO A 145 12.32 -5.86 -2.23
C PRO A 145 12.65 -4.37 -2.32
N CYS A 146 13.06 -3.95 -3.51
CA CYS A 146 13.03 -2.56 -3.95
C CYS A 146 11.68 -2.33 -4.64
N VAL A 147 11.01 -1.21 -4.35
CA VAL A 147 9.69 -0.90 -4.91
C VAL A 147 9.72 0.52 -5.47
N LEU A 148 9.22 0.69 -6.70
CA LEU A 148 9.05 1.99 -7.35
C LEU A 148 7.59 2.10 -7.82
N ASP A 149 6.88 3.10 -7.31
CA ASP A 149 5.51 3.43 -7.71
C ASP A 149 5.54 4.63 -8.67
N LEU A 150 5.07 4.38 -9.89
CA LEU A 150 4.97 5.35 -10.97
C LEU A 150 3.50 5.63 -11.29
N LYS A 151 3.19 6.92 -11.39
CA LYS A 151 1.87 7.38 -11.84
C LYS A 151 1.95 7.78 -13.31
N ILE A 152 1.26 7.00 -14.16
CA ILE A 152 1.21 7.14 -15.62
C ILE A 152 0.00 8.00 -16.04
N GLY A 153 0.19 8.84 -17.07
CA GLY A 153 -0.82 9.68 -17.70
C GLY A 153 -0.53 11.19 -17.56
N THR A 154 -0.79 11.94 -18.63
CA THR A 154 -0.74 13.41 -18.66
C THR A 154 -1.99 14.05 -18.01
N ARG A 155 -3.10 13.30 -17.96
CA ARG A 155 -4.35 13.64 -17.25
C ARG A 155 -4.56 12.66 -16.09
N GLN A 156 -4.82 13.18 -14.89
CA GLN A 156 -4.91 12.38 -13.65
C GLN A 156 -6.23 12.55 -12.90
N HIS A 157 -7.21 13.22 -13.53
CA HIS A 157 -8.56 13.31 -13.01
C HIS A 157 -9.49 12.43 -13.83
N GLY A 158 -10.46 11.82 -13.15
CA GLY A 158 -11.55 11.11 -13.81
C GLY A 158 -12.54 12.10 -14.43
N ASP A 159 -13.47 11.56 -15.22
CA ASP A 159 -14.52 12.35 -15.86
C ASP A 159 -15.50 12.91 -14.81
N ASP A 160 -15.82 12.12 -13.77
CA ASP A 160 -16.72 12.54 -12.67
C ASP A 160 -16.01 13.35 -11.56
N ALA A 161 -14.81 13.89 -11.82
CA ALA A 161 -14.08 14.63 -10.80
C ALA A 161 -14.72 16.01 -10.57
N SER A 162 -15.06 16.32 -9.31
CA SER A 162 -15.46 17.68 -8.92
C SER A 162 -14.44 18.72 -9.36
N GLU A 163 -14.86 19.96 -9.56
CA GLU A 163 -13.98 21.02 -10.06
C GLU A 163 -12.73 21.23 -9.18
N SER A 164 -12.91 21.20 -7.85
CA SER A 164 -11.80 21.31 -6.90
C SER A 164 -10.83 20.12 -7.01
N LYS A 165 -11.34 18.90 -7.20
CA LYS A 165 -10.53 17.69 -7.40
C LYS A 165 -9.79 17.75 -8.73
N ARG A 166 -10.47 18.18 -9.80
CA ARG A 166 -9.93 18.39 -11.15
C ARG A 166 -8.79 19.40 -11.12
N HIS A 167 -9.02 20.59 -10.55
CA HIS A 167 -8.02 21.64 -10.43
C HIS A 167 -6.77 21.15 -9.70
N ARG A 168 -6.94 20.52 -8.53
CA ARG A 168 -5.82 19.98 -7.74
C ARG A 168 -5.03 18.89 -8.49
N GLN A 169 -5.71 18.02 -9.24
CA GLN A 169 -5.03 16.97 -10.02
C GLN A 169 -4.32 17.55 -11.26
N LEU A 170 -4.91 18.54 -11.93
CA LEU A 170 -4.29 19.26 -13.02
C LEU A 170 -3.02 19.98 -12.56
N MET A 171 -3.06 20.69 -11.43
CA MET A 171 -1.90 21.36 -10.87
C MET A 171 -0.78 20.37 -10.55
N LYS A 172 -1.10 19.17 -10.04
CA LYS A 172 -0.11 18.10 -9.83
C LYS A 172 0.51 17.63 -11.15
N CYS A 173 -0.27 17.50 -12.22
CA CYS A 173 0.27 17.14 -13.53
C CYS A 173 1.22 18.21 -14.05
N ARG A 174 0.76 19.48 -14.06
CA ARG A 174 1.52 20.63 -14.59
C ARG A 174 2.87 20.82 -13.88
N HIS A 175 2.90 20.63 -12.56
CA HIS A 175 4.10 20.82 -11.74
C HIS A 175 4.85 19.51 -11.48
N SER A 176 4.86 18.58 -12.44
CA SER A 176 5.65 17.35 -12.34
C SER A 176 6.02 16.84 -13.73
N THR A 177 6.84 15.81 -13.78
CA THR A 177 7.15 15.10 -15.03
C THR A 177 5.94 14.46 -15.70
N SER A 178 4.75 14.41 -15.07
CA SER A 178 3.53 13.98 -15.77
C SER A 178 3.17 14.86 -16.96
N ALA A 179 3.45 16.17 -16.91
CA ALA A 179 3.14 17.06 -18.04
C ALA A 179 4.09 16.87 -19.23
N THR A 180 5.37 16.58 -18.95
CA THR A 180 6.41 16.50 -19.99
C THR A 180 6.71 15.08 -20.45
N LEU A 181 6.68 14.10 -19.54
CA LEU A 181 7.00 12.69 -19.80
C LEU A 181 5.76 11.78 -19.77
N GLY A 182 4.60 12.27 -19.34
CA GLY A 182 3.42 11.43 -19.13
C GLY A 182 3.57 10.45 -17.96
N VAL A 183 4.59 10.58 -17.11
CA VAL A 183 4.83 9.71 -15.95
C VAL A 183 5.55 10.47 -14.85
N ARG A 184 5.32 10.11 -13.58
CA ARG A 184 6.05 10.65 -12.42
C ARG A 184 6.25 9.62 -11.31
N VAL A 185 7.30 9.82 -10.51
CA VAL A 185 7.53 9.05 -9.27
C VAL A 185 6.53 9.50 -8.20
N VAL A 186 5.85 8.55 -7.56
CA VAL A 186 4.94 8.81 -6.43
C VAL A 186 5.31 8.07 -5.16
N GLY A 187 6.30 7.18 -5.22
CA GLY A 187 6.82 6.44 -4.08
C GLY A 187 8.02 5.60 -4.50
N MET A 188 9.00 5.47 -3.63
CA MET A 188 10.13 4.57 -3.85
C MET A 188 10.63 4.01 -2.52
N GLN A 189 11.08 2.77 -2.53
CA GLN A 189 11.82 2.11 -1.47
C GLN A 189 13.00 1.39 -2.11
N LEU A 190 14.22 1.69 -1.66
CA LEU A 190 15.45 1.08 -2.15
C LEU A 190 16.23 0.47 -1.00
N TYR A 191 16.62 -0.79 -1.15
CA TYR A 191 17.51 -1.47 -0.23
C TYR A 191 18.96 -1.21 -0.60
N GLU A 192 19.73 -0.62 0.30
CA GLU A 192 21.17 -0.41 0.13
C GLU A 192 21.95 -1.51 0.85
N ALA A 193 22.73 -2.27 0.09
CA ALA A 193 23.44 -3.45 0.60
C ALA A 193 24.59 -3.11 1.55
N GLU A 194 25.31 -2.02 1.28
CA GLU A 194 26.45 -1.57 2.08
C GLU A 194 26.02 -1.18 3.50
N THR A 195 24.96 -0.37 3.61
CA THR A 195 24.42 0.11 4.89
C THR A 195 23.39 -0.83 5.50
N LYS A 196 22.98 -1.87 4.76
CA LYS A 196 21.89 -2.81 5.10
C LYS A 196 20.58 -2.11 5.50
N SER A 197 20.31 -0.95 4.90
CA SER A 197 19.19 -0.09 5.26
C SER A 197 18.30 0.22 4.05
N TYR A 198 17.11 0.75 4.33
CA TYR A 198 16.21 1.22 3.29
C TYR A 198 16.24 2.74 3.18
N THR A 199 16.20 3.24 1.96
CA THR A 199 15.94 4.64 1.65
C THR A 199 14.60 4.76 0.93
N TYR A 200 13.97 5.94 1.08
CA TYR A 200 12.62 6.17 0.59
C TYR A 200 12.54 7.48 -0.19
N VAL A 201 11.69 7.51 -1.22
CA VAL A 201 11.35 8.73 -1.95
C VAL A 201 9.85 8.92 -1.85
N GLU A 202 9.42 10.06 -1.31
CA GLU A 202 8.01 10.37 -1.17
C GLU A 202 7.45 11.09 -2.41
N LYS A 203 6.13 11.06 -2.56
CA LYS A 203 5.38 11.78 -3.60
C LYS A 203 5.66 13.29 -3.67
N GLN A 204 6.17 13.91 -2.61
CA GLN A 204 6.49 15.35 -2.62
C GLN A 204 7.77 15.59 -3.41
N GLU A 205 8.78 14.77 -3.18
CA GLU A 205 10.04 14.80 -3.89
C GLU A 205 9.84 14.40 -5.36
N GLY A 206 9.14 13.29 -5.62
CA GLY A 206 8.84 12.84 -6.98
C GLY A 206 8.02 13.84 -7.83
N ARG A 207 7.39 14.84 -7.20
CA ARG A 207 6.75 15.96 -7.91
C ARG A 207 7.71 17.09 -8.27
N ARG A 208 8.78 17.29 -7.50
CA ARG A 208 9.73 18.40 -7.68
C ARG A 208 10.84 18.10 -8.69
N ILE A 209 11.07 16.83 -8.99
CA ILE A 209 12.09 16.42 -9.95
C ILE A 209 11.68 16.74 -11.39
N ASP A 210 12.69 17.00 -12.22
CA ASP A 210 12.56 17.16 -13.66
C ASP A 210 12.82 15.83 -14.40
N ALA A 211 12.93 15.89 -15.73
CA ALA A 211 13.18 14.71 -16.54
C ALA A 211 14.55 14.05 -16.28
N ALA A 212 15.58 14.84 -15.95
CA ALA A 212 16.89 14.31 -15.60
C ALA A 212 16.85 13.61 -14.23
N GLY A 213 16.20 14.22 -13.24
CA GLY A 213 15.96 13.63 -11.93
C GLY A 213 15.13 12.35 -12.02
N PHE A 214 14.08 12.32 -12.84
CA PHE A 214 13.30 11.10 -13.10
C PHE A 214 14.19 9.97 -13.64
N ARG A 215 15.02 10.25 -14.65
CA ARG A 215 15.97 9.27 -15.19
C ARG A 215 16.98 8.81 -14.13
N GLY A 216 17.45 9.71 -13.27
CA GLY A 216 18.34 9.39 -12.15
C GLY A 216 17.70 8.39 -11.17
N TYR A 217 16.45 8.64 -10.78
CA TYR A 217 15.70 7.73 -9.89
C TYR A 217 15.46 6.36 -10.51
N VAL A 218 15.05 6.30 -11.78
CA VAL A 218 14.87 5.02 -12.48
C VAL A 218 16.20 4.28 -12.60
N LYS A 219 17.30 4.97 -12.95
CA LYS A 219 18.65 4.36 -12.97
C LYS A 219 19.07 3.80 -11.63
N ARG A 220 18.72 4.45 -10.53
CA ARG A 220 19.02 3.95 -9.18
C ARG A 220 18.19 2.72 -8.81
N PHE A 221 16.96 2.60 -9.34
CA PHE A 221 16.08 1.45 -9.09
C PHE A 221 16.53 0.16 -9.79
N ILE A 222 17.06 0.28 -11.00
CA ILE A 222 17.42 -0.87 -11.84
C ILE A 222 18.86 -1.37 -11.62
N LYS A 223 19.64 -0.69 -10.78
CA LYS A 223 20.99 -1.11 -10.38
C LYS A 223 20.93 -2.22 -9.34
#